data_AF-A0A1G7QZ23-F1
#
_entry.id   AF-A0A1G7QZ23-F1
#
_cell.length_a   1.000
_cell.length_b   1.000
_cell.length_c   1.000
_cell.angle_alpha   90.00
_cell.angle_beta   90.00
_cell.angle_gamma   90.00
#
_symmetry.space_group_name_H-M   'P 1'
#
loop_
_entity.id
_entity.type
_entity.pdbx_description
1 polymer ?
#
loop_
_entity_poly.entity_id
_entity_poly.type
_entity_poly.pdbx_seq_one_letter_code
_entity_poly.pdbx_strand_id
1 'polypeptide(L)'
;MAQKCYRDAQHGIGLVRARDLSELAVKSMASMAFEGAALGDAKAQYRLRDEKQIVAWSVAFDLILLAGNPVAASALNRGGRSPQATDPALEAIAKHQQADADHNAAITATDAEYRSEGYWQADDHQGACCHAEADAGWDLARTIPTTLGGVAAVLEYVKQYEDKGEEWPNSDCIGREGWHYQLRQMMAAAAVNLA
;
A
#
# COMPACT_ATOMS: atom_id res chain seq x y z
N MET A 1 -7.70 -10.65 26.10
CA MET A 1 -8.22 -11.84 25.38
C MET A 1 -8.52 -11.53 23.91
N ALA A 2 -9.32 -10.51 23.59
CA ALA A 2 -9.66 -10.12 22.21
C ALA A 2 -8.43 -9.88 21.29
N GLN A 3 -7.40 -9.17 21.75
CA GLN A 3 -6.17 -8.93 20.97
C GLN A 3 -5.42 -10.22 20.61
N LYS A 4 -5.37 -11.21 21.51
CA LYS A 4 -4.73 -12.50 21.22
C LYS A 4 -5.55 -13.28 20.17
N CYS A 5 -6.86 -13.35 20.34
CA CYS A 5 -7.74 -14.01 19.36
C CYS A 5 -7.66 -13.34 17.98
N TYR A 6 -7.54 -12.01 17.94
CA TYR A 6 -7.34 -11.25 16.70
C TYR A 6 -6.03 -11.64 16.01
N ARG A 7 -4.90 -11.65 16.74
CA ARG A 7 -3.61 -12.09 16.21
C ARG A 7 -3.64 -13.53 15.70
N ASP A 8 -4.19 -14.44 16.49
CA ASP A 8 -4.28 -15.86 16.13
C ASP A 8 -5.12 -16.03 14.85
N ALA A 9 -6.20 -15.25 14.69
CA ALA A 9 -7.04 -15.24 13.49
C ALA A 9 -6.31 -14.64 12.28
N GLN A 10 -5.63 -13.50 12.42
CA GLN A 10 -4.85 -12.90 11.34
C GLN A 10 -3.71 -13.81 10.89
N HIS A 11 -3.01 -14.45 11.83
CA HIS A 11 -1.97 -15.43 11.52
C HIS A 11 -2.57 -16.64 10.79
N GLY A 12 -3.71 -17.15 11.26
CA GLY A 12 -4.43 -18.25 10.60
C GLY A 12 -4.82 -17.91 9.15
N ILE A 13 -5.44 -16.75 8.93
CA ILE A 13 -5.81 -16.27 7.59
C ILE A 13 -4.56 -16.05 6.72
N GLY A 14 -3.49 -15.51 7.29
CA GLY A 14 -2.22 -15.29 6.62
C GLY A 14 -1.50 -16.57 6.19
N LEU A 15 -1.77 -17.71 6.82
CA LEU A 15 -1.20 -19.01 6.42
C LEU A 15 -1.97 -19.70 5.28
N VAL A 16 -3.25 -19.36 5.07
CA VAL A 16 -4.07 -20.00 4.02
C VAL A 16 -3.71 -19.42 2.67
N ARG A 17 -3.12 -20.21 1.78
CA ARG A 17 -2.85 -19.82 0.38
C ARG A 17 -4.13 -19.88 -0.44
N ALA A 18 -4.48 -18.78 -1.10
CA ALA A 18 -5.53 -18.77 -2.12
C ALA A 18 -5.02 -19.49 -3.37
N ARG A 19 -5.84 -20.43 -3.86
CA ARG A 19 -5.56 -21.23 -5.06
C ARG A 19 -6.13 -20.59 -6.33
N ASP A 20 -7.06 -19.67 -6.17
CA ASP A 20 -7.66 -18.87 -7.23
C ASP A 20 -8.08 -17.47 -6.72
N LEU A 21 -8.56 -16.63 -7.63
CA LEU A 21 -8.96 -15.25 -7.35
C LEU A 21 -10.23 -15.15 -6.51
N SER A 22 -11.10 -16.17 -6.52
CA SER A 22 -12.31 -16.21 -5.69
C SER A 22 -11.95 -16.46 -4.22
N GLU A 23 -11.04 -17.40 -3.96
CA GLU A 23 -10.48 -17.64 -2.63
C GLU A 23 -9.73 -16.40 -2.10
N LEU A 24 -9.04 -15.67 -2.99
CA LEU A 24 -8.35 -14.43 -2.63
C LEU A 24 -9.33 -13.30 -2.24
N ALA A 25 -10.45 -13.18 -2.95
CA ALA A 25 -11.51 -12.23 -2.62
C ALA A 25 -12.12 -12.56 -1.24
N VAL A 26 -12.39 -13.83 -0.96
CA VAL A 26 -12.90 -14.28 0.36
C VAL A 26 -11.90 -13.98 1.48
N LYS A 27 -10.62 -14.26 1.25
CA LYS A 27 -9.54 -13.96 2.18
C LYS A 27 -9.43 -12.46 2.48
N SER A 28 -9.54 -11.62 1.45
CA SER A 28 -9.57 -10.17 1.57
C SER A 28 -10.79 -9.67 2.35
N MET A 29 -11.99 -10.18 2.04
CA MET A 29 -13.23 -9.84 2.75
C MET A 29 -13.18 -10.25 4.23
N ALA A 30 -12.64 -11.43 4.54
CA ALA A 30 -12.44 -11.88 5.90
C ALA A 30 -11.51 -10.91 6.66
N SER A 31 -10.39 -10.50 6.05
CA SER A 31 -9.49 -9.50 6.64
C SER A 31 -10.21 -8.19 6.96
N MET A 32 -10.97 -7.66 6.00
CA MET A 32 -11.70 -6.40 6.17
C MET A 32 -12.79 -6.48 7.25
N ALA A 33 -13.53 -7.59 7.31
CA ALA A 33 -14.56 -7.82 8.32
C ALA A 33 -13.97 -7.91 9.72
N PHE A 34 -12.82 -8.58 9.88
CA PHE A 34 -12.10 -8.64 11.16
C PHE A 34 -11.54 -7.28 11.59
N GLU A 35 -11.09 -6.46 10.64
CA GLU A 35 -10.66 -5.08 10.92
C GLU A 35 -11.84 -4.17 11.30
N GLY A 36 -12.99 -4.30 10.63
CA GLY A 36 -14.19 -3.50 10.94
C GLY A 36 -14.84 -3.87 12.28
N ALA A 37 -14.80 -5.15 12.67
CA ALA A 37 -15.44 -5.63 13.90
C ALA A 37 -14.65 -5.34 15.19
N ALA A 38 -13.34 -5.08 15.10
CA ALA A 38 -12.47 -4.86 16.26
C ALA A 38 -12.39 -3.40 16.74
N LEU A 39 -12.94 -2.44 15.99
CA LEU A 39 -12.70 -1.01 16.19
C LEU A 39 -13.81 -0.33 17.02
N GLY A 40 -13.94 -0.72 18.29
CA GLY A 40 -14.70 0.03 19.30
C GLY A 40 -13.82 0.82 20.29
N ASP A 41 -12.50 0.59 20.31
CA ASP A 41 -11.56 1.18 21.27
C ASP A 41 -10.36 1.82 20.55
N ALA A 42 -10.24 3.14 20.71
CA ALA A 42 -9.19 3.99 20.12
C ALA A 42 -7.77 3.70 20.64
N LYS A 43 -7.61 3.02 21.79
CA LYS A 43 -6.28 2.62 22.30
C LYS A 43 -5.82 1.27 21.77
N ALA A 44 -6.73 0.36 21.48
CA ALA A 44 -6.42 -0.92 20.82
C ALA A 44 -5.96 -0.71 19.37
N GLN A 45 -6.49 0.34 18.75
CA GLN A 45 -6.19 0.81 17.40
C GLN A 45 -4.69 1.03 17.12
N TYR A 46 -3.96 1.73 17.99
CA TYR A 46 -2.54 2.06 17.77
C TYR A 46 -1.62 0.82 17.78
N ARG A 47 -1.89 -0.16 18.66
CA ARG A 47 -1.09 -1.39 18.78
C ARG A 47 -1.31 -2.40 17.65
N LEU A 48 -2.37 -2.23 16.87
CA LEU A 48 -2.67 -3.09 15.73
C LEU A 48 -2.03 -2.57 14.42
N ARG A 49 -1.37 -1.41 14.44
CA ARG A 49 -0.69 -0.81 13.28
C ARG A 49 0.43 -1.73 12.75
N ASP A 50 1.23 -2.31 13.65
CA ASP A 50 2.32 -3.23 13.31
C ASP A 50 1.84 -4.65 12.96
N GLU A 51 0.67 -5.07 13.48
CA GLU A 51 0.16 -6.44 13.32
C GLU A 51 -0.71 -6.63 12.06
N LYS A 52 -1.21 -5.53 11.46
CA LYS A 52 -2.06 -5.53 10.24
C LYS A 52 -1.37 -5.97 8.96
N GLN A 53 -0.06 -6.17 8.98
CA GLN A 53 0.73 -6.54 7.82
C GLN A 53 0.49 -8.00 7.40
N ILE A 54 0.31 -8.96 8.32
CA ILE A 54 0.36 -10.39 7.97
C ILE A 54 -0.70 -10.80 6.91
N VAL A 55 -1.95 -10.35 7.03
CA VAL A 55 -3.01 -10.76 6.10
C VAL A 55 -2.94 -10.01 4.76
N ALA A 56 -2.67 -8.71 4.79
CA ALA A 56 -2.50 -7.90 3.58
C ALA A 56 -1.35 -8.43 2.72
N TRP A 57 -0.23 -8.77 3.36
CA TRP A 57 0.92 -9.35 2.70
C TRP A 57 0.65 -10.75 2.17
N SER A 58 -0.12 -11.56 2.91
CA SER A 58 -0.51 -12.88 2.43
C SER A 58 -1.45 -12.83 1.22
N VAL A 59 -2.35 -11.83 1.14
CA VAL A 59 -3.17 -11.55 -0.06
C VAL A 59 -2.27 -11.10 -1.22
N ALA A 60 -1.31 -10.21 -0.97
CA ALA A 60 -0.36 -9.76 -1.99
C ALA A 60 0.47 -10.92 -2.57
N PHE A 61 1.00 -11.80 -1.72
CA PHE A 61 1.77 -12.97 -2.15
C PHE A 61 0.92 -13.94 -2.97
N ASP A 62 -0.31 -14.21 -2.57
CA ASP A 62 -1.18 -15.10 -3.32
C ASP A 62 -1.53 -14.50 -4.69
N LEU A 63 -1.74 -13.18 -4.77
CA LEU A 63 -1.93 -12.48 -6.03
C LEU A 63 -0.69 -12.61 -6.95
N ILE A 64 0.52 -12.41 -6.41
CA ILE A 64 1.78 -12.55 -7.15
C ILE A 64 1.96 -14.00 -7.64
N LEU A 65 1.70 -15.00 -6.77
CA LEU A 65 1.81 -16.41 -7.13
C LEU A 65 0.78 -16.82 -8.19
N LEU A 66 -0.43 -16.29 -8.12
CA LEU A 66 -1.47 -16.51 -9.12
C LEU A 66 -1.11 -15.83 -10.45
N ALA A 67 -0.54 -14.63 -10.42
CA ALA A 67 -0.08 -13.92 -11.62
C ALA A 67 1.15 -14.58 -12.27
N GLY A 68 2.03 -15.19 -11.48
CA GLY A 68 3.23 -15.90 -11.94
C GLY A 68 2.97 -17.30 -12.50
N ASN A 69 1.76 -17.84 -12.38
CA ASN A 69 1.41 -19.17 -12.90
C ASN A 69 1.10 -19.10 -14.42
N PRO A 70 1.85 -19.78 -15.31
CA PRO A 70 1.73 -19.62 -16.77
C PRO A 70 0.34 -19.98 -17.35
N VAL A 71 -0.41 -20.83 -16.64
CA VAL A 71 -1.79 -21.19 -17.01
C VAL A 71 -2.77 -20.05 -16.70
N ALA A 72 -2.57 -19.35 -15.57
CA ALA A 72 -3.30 -18.14 -15.23
C ALA A 72 -2.83 -16.95 -16.07
N ALA A 73 -1.52 -16.80 -16.35
CA ALA A 73 -0.95 -15.80 -17.26
C ALA A 73 -1.53 -15.87 -18.68
N SER A 74 -1.89 -17.07 -19.15
CA SER A 74 -2.56 -17.26 -20.44
C SER A 74 -4.04 -16.88 -20.45
N ALA A 75 -4.69 -16.82 -19.28
CA ALA A 75 -6.02 -16.23 -19.10
C ALA A 75 -5.92 -14.70 -18.93
N LEU A 76 -4.89 -14.21 -18.22
CA LEU A 76 -4.56 -12.80 -18.01
C LEU A 76 -4.27 -12.04 -19.32
N ASN A 77 -3.72 -12.71 -20.33
CA ASN A 77 -3.45 -12.12 -21.64
C ASN A 77 -4.66 -12.11 -22.61
N ARG A 78 -5.79 -12.74 -22.24
CA ARG A 78 -6.95 -12.90 -23.15
C ARG A 78 -8.13 -11.97 -22.84
N GLY A 79 -8.19 -11.36 -21.67
CA GLY A 79 -9.21 -10.39 -21.30
C GLY A 79 -8.79 -8.94 -21.60
N GLY A 80 -9.12 -8.43 -22.78
CA GLY A 80 -9.17 -6.98 -23.03
C GLY A 80 -7.92 -6.35 -23.62
N ARG A 81 -7.65 -6.62 -24.89
CA ARG A 81 -6.69 -5.85 -25.70
C ARG A 81 -7.34 -4.56 -26.19
N SER A 82 -7.30 -3.51 -25.36
CA SER A 82 -7.36 -2.11 -25.82
C SER A 82 -5.92 -1.58 -25.96
N PRO A 83 -5.66 -0.56 -26.81
CA PRO A 83 -4.30 -0.08 -27.08
C PRO A 83 -3.68 0.45 -25.77
N GLN A 84 -2.41 0.08 -25.53
CA GLN A 84 -1.63 0.30 -24.31
C GLN A 84 -1.70 1.75 -23.79
N ALA A 85 -2.65 2.03 -22.90
CA ALA A 85 -2.47 3.05 -21.89
C ALA A 85 -1.59 2.42 -20.79
N THR A 86 -0.49 3.07 -20.44
CA THR A 86 0.33 2.68 -19.28
C THR A 86 -0.57 2.56 -18.05
N ASP A 87 -0.41 1.50 -17.26
CA ASP A 87 -1.18 1.33 -16.03
C ASP A 87 -0.94 2.56 -15.12
N PRO A 88 -2.00 3.28 -14.69
CA PRO A 88 -1.85 4.49 -13.87
C PRO A 88 -1.09 4.24 -12.57
N ALA A 89 -1.09 2.99 -12.08
CA ALA A 89 -0.32 2.59 -10.92
C ALA A 89 1.19 2.80 -11.09
N LEU A 90 1.72 2.59 -12.30
CA LEU A 90 3.15 2.79 -12.59
C LEU A 90 3.52 4.27 -12.57
N GLU A 91 2.62 5.13 -13.05
CA GLU A 91 2.80 6.59 -13.00
C GLU A 91 2.75 7.08 -11.54
N ALA A 92 1.83 6.56 -10.73
CA ALA A 92 1.74 6.91 -9.31
C ALA A 92 2.98 6.46 -8.51
N ILE A 93 3.54 5.28 -8.81
CA ILE A 93 4.81 4.83 -8.22
C ILE A 93 5.94 5.78 -8.60
N ALA A 94 6.07 6.11 -9.90
CA ALA A 94 7.13 7.01 -10.36
C ALA A 94 7.02 8.41 -9.73
N LYS A 95 5.79 8.92 -9.60
CA LYS A 95 5.52 10.20 -8.92
C LYS A 95 5.97 10.18 -7.46
N HIS A 96 5.65 9.10 -6.73
CA HIS A 96 6.10 8.95 -5.34
C HIS A 96 7.62 8.86 -5.25
N GLN A 97 8.27 8.06 -6.09
CA GLN A 97 9.72 7.90 -6.10
C GLN A 97 10.44 9.23 -6.35
N GLN A 98 9.91 10.06 -7.25
CA GLN A 98 10.47 11.38 -7.49
C GLN A 98 10.28 12.29 -6.28
N ALA A 99 9.10 12.31 -5.67
CA ALA A 99 8.82 13.15 -4.51
C ALA A 99 9.67 12.75 -3.28
N ASP A 100 9.88 11.45 -3.06
CA ASP A 100 10.80 10.91 -2.04
C ASP A 100 12.24 11.35 -2.30
N ALA A 101 12.72 11.25 -3.56
CA ALA A 101 14.04 11.73 -3.93
C ALA A 101 14.22 13.24 -3.70
N ASP A 102 13.19 14.04 -4.04
CA ASP A 102 13.19 15.49 -3.87
C ASP A 102 13.19 15.86 -2.38
N HIS A 103 12.40 15.16 -1.55
CA HIS A 103 12.39 15.37 -0.11
C HIS A 103 13.73 15.01 0.54
N ASN A 104 14.33 13.87 0.19
CA ASN A 104 15.66 13.48 0.66
C ASN A 104 16.75 14.49 0.24
N ALA A 105 16.66 15.03 -0.97
CA ALA A 105 17.56 16.08 -1.43
C ALA A 105 17.36 17.38 -0.60
N ALA A 106 16.12 17.74 -0.29
CA ALA A 106 15.81 18.90 0.52
C ALA A 106 16.30 18.75 1.98
N ILE A 107 16.16 17.57 2.60
CA ILE A 107 16.75 17.26 3.92
C ILE A 107 18.25 17.52 3.90
N THR A 108 18.94 16.98 2.89
CA THR A 108 20.40 17.16 2.73
C THR A 108 20.77 18.64 2.58
N ALA A 109 19.97 19.42 1.85
CA ALA A 109 20.19 20.85 1.67
C ALA A 109 19.97 21.65 2.97
N THR A 110 18.91 21.36 3.71
CA THR A 110 18.63 21.99 5.01
C THR A 110 19.73 21.70 6.02
N ASP A 111 20.21 20.46 6.09
CA ASP A 111 21.31 20.06 6.95
C ASP A 111 22.61 20.83 6.62
N ALA A 112 22.86 21.08 5.33
CA ALA A 112 24.01 21.87 4.87
C ALA A 112 23.91 23.36 5.23
N GLU A 113 22.69 23.90 5.29
CA GLU A 113 22.41 25.29 5.68
C GLU A 113 22.26 25.47 7.20
N TYR A 114 22.46 24.43 8.01
CA TYR A 114 22.28 24.50 9.45
C TYR A 114 23.14 25.60 10.09
N ARG A 115 22.49 26.57 10.74
CA ARG A 115 23.07 27.79 11.35
C ARG A 115 23.54 28.87 10.35
N SER A 116 23.17 28.78 9.08
CA SER A 116 23.32 29.87 8.12
C SER A 116 22.09 30.80 8.13
N GLU A 117 22.18 31.94 7.44
CA GLU A 117 21.02 32.80 7.17
C GLU A 117 20.02 32.14 6.20
N GLY A 118 20.47 31.18 5.39
CA GLY A 118 19.66 30.42 4.43
C GLY A 118 18.85 29.28 5.04
N TYR A 119 19.11 28.90 6.30
CA TYR A 119 18.47 27.77 6.98
C TYR A 119 16.94 27.79 6.85
N TRP A 120 16.29 28.92 7.15
CA TRP A 120 14.83 28.99 7.15
C TRP A 120 14.21 28.80 5.76
N GLN A 121 14.89 29.25 4.71
CA GLN A 121 14.41 29.02 3.34
C GLN A 121 14.57 27.55 2.93
N ALA A 122 15.66 26.91 3.35
CA ALA A 122 15.88 25.49 3.11
C ALA A 122 14.87 24.63 3.91
N ASP A 123 14.61 24.99 5.17
CA ASP A 123 13.63 24.34 6.05
C ASP A 123 12.20 24.44 5.48
N ASP A 124 11.79 25.64 5.02
CA ASP A 124 10.50 25.85 4.33
C ASP A 124 10.39 24.99 3.06
N HIS A 125 11.46 24.92 2.28
CA HIS A 125 11.51 24.10 1.07
C HIS A 125 11.41 22.60 1.39
N GLN A 126 12.15 22.12 2.39
CA GLN A 126 12.06 20.75 2.88
C GLN A 126 10.64 20.42 3.35
N GLY A 127 9.99 21.32 4.10
CA GLY A 127 8.60 21.15 4.51
C GLY A 127 7.66 21.00 3.31
N ALA A 128 7.84 21.80 2.26
CA ALA A 128 7.05 21.68 1.04
C ALA A 128 7.29 20.34 0.31
N CYS A 129 8.53 19.85 0.25
CA CYS A 129 8.86 18.55 -0.34
C CYS A 129 8.28 17.39 0.47
N CYS A 130 8.33 17.45 1.81
CA CYS A 130 7.69 16.48 2.70
C CYS A 130 6.18 16.37 2.43
N HIS A 131 5.50 17.52 2.30
CA HIS A 131 4.08 17.53 1.96
C HIS A 131 3.80 16.98 0.56
N ALA A 132 4.65 17.29 -0.43
CA ALA A 132 4.50 16.77 -1.80
C ALA A 132 4.69 15.25 -1.87
N GLU A 133 5.64 14.69 -1.12
CA GLU A 133 5.83 13.25 -0.96
C GLU A 133 4.59 12.62 -0.31
N ALA A 134 4.09 13.23 0.76
CA ALA A 134 2.91 12.73 1.45
C ALA A 134 1.66 12.71 0.54
N ASP A 135 1.46 13.77 -0.24
CA ASP A 135 0.39 13.86 -1.24
C ASP A 135 0.54 12.80 -2.34
N ALA A 136 1.75 12.57 -2.84
CA ALA A 136 2.03 11.51 -3.80
C ALA A 136 1.76 10.11 -3.22
N GLY A 137 2.04 9.90 -1.93
CA GLY A 137 1.63 8.71 -1.19
C GLY A 137 0.13 8.52 -1.21
N TRP A 138 -0.65 9.55 -0.88
CA TRP A 138 -2.12 9.46 -0.93
C TRP A 138 -2.66 9.17 -2.33
N ASP A 139 -2.09 9.81 -3.35
CA ASP A 139 -2.45 9.55 -4.74
C ASP A 139 -2.19 8.09 -5.11
N LEU A 140 -1.05 7.53 -4.71
CA LEU A 140 -0.73 6.11 -4.92
C LEU A 140 -1.76 5.20 -4.26
N ALA A 141 -2.14 5.45 -3.00
CA ALA A 141 -3.13 4.63 -2.29
C ALA A 141 -4.54 4.70 -2.91
N ARG A 142 -4.87 5.79 -3.60
CA ARG A 142 -6.17 6.00 -4.24
C ARG A 142 -6.19 5.61 -5.73
N THR A 143 -5.03 5.30 -6.30
CA THR A 143 -4.91 4.88 -7.68
C THR A 143 -5.47 3.47 -7.84
N ILE A 144 -6.37 3.29 -8.82
CA ILE A 144 -6.92 1.98 -9.17
C ILE A 144 -6.09 1.42 -10.33
N PRO A 145 -5.28 0.37 -10.11
CA PRO A 145 -4.55 -0.27 -11.21
C PRO A 145 -5.52 -0.84 -12.23
N THR A 146 -5.15 -0.76 -13.51
CA THR A 146 -5.97 -1.26 -14.63
C THR A 146 -5.49 -2.60 -15.15
N THR A 147 -4.40 -3.14 -14.59
CA THR A 147 -3.84 -4.44 -14.90
C THR A 147 -3.40 -5.15 -13.62
N LEU A 148 -3.39 -6.50 -13.63
CA LEU A 148 -2.87 -7.25 -12.49
C LEU A 148 -1.35 -7.05 -12.32
N GLY A 149 -0.63 -6.71 -13.39
CA GLY A 149 0.75 -6.25 -13.32
C GLY A 149 0.90 -4.96 -12.50
N GLY A 150 0.00 -4.00 -12.68
CA GLY A 150 -0.04 -2.77 -11.88
C GLY A 150 -0.36 -3.03 -10.41
N VAL A 151 -1.32 -3.92 -10.12
CA VAL A 151 -1.61 -4.32 -8.73
C VAL A 151 -0.36 -4.92 -8.07
N ALA A 152 0.32 -5.85 -8.74
CA ALA A 152 1.54 -6.47 -8.22
C ALA A 152 2.67 -5.43 -8.03
N ALA A 153 2.84 -4.51 -8.98
CA ALA A 153 3.87 -3.47 -8.90
C ALA A 153 3.67 -2.54 -7.70
N VAL A 154 2.42 -2.13 -7.41
CA VAL A 154 2.11 -1.30 -6.24
C VAL A 154 2.42 -2.06 -4.95
N LEU A 155 1.97 -3.30 -4.82
CA LEU A 155 2.18 -4.08 -3.61
C LEU A 155 3.67 -4.35 -3.34
N GLU A 156 4.44 -4.64 -4.39
CA GLU A 156 5.89 -4.82 -4.28
C GLU A 156 6.61 -3.50 -3.95
N TYR A 157 6.22 -2.39 -4.58
CA TYR A 157 6.77 -1.08 -4.27
C TYR A 157 6.52 -0.71 -2.81
N VAL A 158 5.30 -0.93 -2.32
CA VAL A 158 4.92 -0.60 -0.96
C VAL A 158 5.74 -1.39 0.06
N LYS A 159 5.87 -2.70 -0.19
CA LYS A 159 6.77 -3.59 0.57
C LYS A 159 8.20 -3.03 0.62
N GLN A 160 8.77 -2.69 -0.52
CA GLN A 160 10.17 -2.25 -0.59
C GLN A 160 10.41 -0.93 0.13
N TYR A 161 9.42 -0.03 0.11
CA TYR A 161 9.46 1.22 0.87
C TYR A 161 9.46 0.97 2.38
N GLU A 162 8.54 0.12 2.86
CA GLU A 162 8.45 -0.27 4.27
C GLU A 162 9.71 -1.04 4.73
N ASP A 163 10.25 -1.92 3.90
CA ASP A 163 11.48 -2.68 4.19
C ASP A 163 12.71 -1.77 4.36
N LYS A 164 12.70 -0.56 3.77
CA LYS A 164 13.74 0.46 3.99
C LYS A 164 13.57 1.23 5.30
N GLY A 165 12.45 1.03 6.01
CA GLY A 165 12.08 1.77 7.20
C GLY A 165 11.42 3.11 6.92
N GLU A 166 11.04 3.38 5.65
CA GLU A 166 10.35 4.60 5.28
C GLU A 166 8.90 4.60 5.77
N GLU A 167 8.37 5.79 6.04
CA GLU A 167 7.03 5.96 6.58
C GLU A 167 6.05 6.40 5.49
N TRP A 168 4.89 5.74 5.46
CA TRP A 168 3.76 6.20 4.65
C TRP A 168 3.06 7.40 5.30
N PRO A 169 2.36 8.22 4.51
CA PRO A 169 1.67 9.42 4.99
C PRO A 169 0.90 9.14 6.29
N ASN A 170 1.29 9.86 7.34
CA ASN A 170 0.78 9.64 8.67
C ASN A 170 -0.61 10.28 8.78
N SER A 171 -1.66 9.51 8.48
CA SER A 171 -2.94 9.79 9.09
C SER A 171 -2.95 9.09 10.43
N ASP A 172 -2.98 9.83 11.54
CA ASP A 172 -3.38 9.29 12.85
C ASP A 172 -4.79 8.62 12.80
N CYS A 173 -5.45 8.66 11.64
CA CYS A 173 -6.69 7.97 11.32
C CYS A 173 -6.49 6.47 11.04
N ILE A 174 -7.15 5.64 11.85
CA ILE A 174 -7.35 4.22 11.58
C ILE A 174 -8.74 4.01 10.99
N GLY A 175 -8.84 3.14 9.98
CA GLY A 175 -10.10 2.80 9.32
C GLY A 175 -10.15 3.40 7.93
N ARG A 176 -11.34 3.80 7.47
CA ARG A 176 -11.58 4.21 6.06
C ARG A 176 -10.73 5.38 5.58
N GLU A 177 -10.30 6.22 6.52
CA GLU A 177 -9.46 7.38 6.26
C GLU A 177 -7.96 7.07 6.28
N GLY A 178 -7.57 5.86 6.70
CA GLY A 178 -6.17 5.47 6.81
C GLY A 178 -5.54 5.10 5.47
N TRP A 179 -4.27 5.46 5.28
CA TRP A 179 -3.53 5.23 4.03
C TRP A 179 -3.53 3.76 3.59
N HIS A 180 -3.11 2.85 4.48
CA HIS A 180 -3.11 1.41 4.18
C HIS A 180 -4.52 0.84 3.95
N TYR A 181 -5.57 1.45 4.51
CA TYR A 181 -6.94 1.02 4.24
C TYR A 181 -7.32 1.36 2.80
N GLN A 182 -7.07 2.59 2.37
CA GLN A 182 -7.37 3.04 1.00
C GLN A 182 -6.58 2.23 -0.03
N LEU A 183 -5.27 2.05 0.19
CA LEU A 183 -4.43 1.21 -0.66
C LEU A 183 -5.04 -0.19 -0.83
N ARG A 184 -5.31 -0.89 0.28
CA ARG A 184 -5.84 -2.26 0.23
C ARG A 184 -7.21 -2.32 -0.41
N GLN A 185 -8.07 -1.33 -0.16
CA GLN A 185 -9.38 -1.25 -0.79
C GLN A 185 -9.26 -1.07 -2.31
N MET A 186 -8.38 -0.19 -2.79
CA MET A 186 -8.18 0.03 -4.23
C MET A 186 -7.56 -1.19 -4.90
N MET A 187 -6.55 -1.81 -4.29
CA MET A 187 -5.92 -3.03 -4.82
C MET A 187 -6.92 -4.19 -4.89
N ALA A 188 -7.74 -4.39 -3.86
CA ALA A 188 -8.76 -5.43 -3.85
C ALA A 188 -9.85 -5.17 -4.90
N ALA A 189 -10.31 -3.92 -5.03
CA ALA A 189 -11.29 -3.54 -6.04
C ALA A 189 -10.74 -3.77 -7.46
N ALA A 190 -9.49 -3.37 -7.72
CA ALA A 190 -8.82 -3.64 -8.99
C ALA A 190 -8.69 -5.14 -9.26
N ALA A 191 -8.23 -5.93 -8.29
CA ALA A 191 -8.09 -7.36 -8.44
C ALA A 191 -9.42 -8.07 -8.77
N VAL A 192 -10.52 -7.67 -8.14
CA VAL A 192 -11.86 -8.21 -8.43
C VAL A 192 -12.34 -7.82 -9.83
N ASN A 193 -12.10 -6.58 -10.25
CA ASN A 193 -12.53 -6.11 -11.57
C ASN A 193 -11.72 -6.69 -12.73
N LEU A 194 -10.52 -7.20 -12.46
CA LEU A 194 -9.59 -7.75 -13.45
C LEU A 194 -9.58 -9.29 -13.49
N ALA A 195 -10.31 -9.94 -12.57
CA ALA A 195 -10.47 -11.39 -12.46
C ALA A 195 -11.61 -11.91 -13.36
#